data_AF-A0A383BQ27-F1
#
_entry.id   AF-A0A383BQ27-F1
#
_cell.length_a   1.000
_cell.length_b   1.000
_cell.length_c   1.000
_cell.angle_alpha   90.00
_cell.angle_beta   90.00
_cell.angle_gamma   90.00
#
_symmetry.space_group_name_H-M   'P 1'
#
loop_
_entity.id
_entity.type
_entity.pdbx_description
1 polymer ?
#
loop_
_entity_poly.entity_id
_entity_poly.type
_entity_poly.pdbx_seq_one_letter_code
_entity_poly.pdbx_strand_id
1 'polypeptide(L)'
;VENDDAVVQVESYLNSIKTLSAQFLQVDSEGNVTNGRLYLRRPGRIRFEYDDPSPLLIVADGFWLIFHDRELGQVSRYPLYETPLGVLVDEPVNLRKKVEVVRVEQGLGVLRIMVVD
;
A
#
# COMPACT_ATOMS: atom_id res chain seq x y z
N VAL A 1 23.36 -10.50 3.01
CA VAL A 1 23.51 -10.64 1.54
C VAL A 1 22.23 -11.25 0.97
N GLU A 2 21.80 -12.44 1.43
CA GLU A 2 20.56 -13.10 0.95
C GLU A 2 19.27 -12.26 1.08
N ASN A 3 19.07 -11.57 2.22
CA ASN A 3 17.94 -10.66 2.41
C ASN A 3 17.96 -9.44 1.48
N ASP A 4 19.15 -9.00 1.06
CA ASP A 4 19.30 -7.77 0.29
C ASP A 4 18.92 -8.00 -1.18
N ASP A 5 19.29 -9.16 -1.74
CA ASP A 5 18.90 -9.56 -3.10
C ASP A 5 17.38 -9.67 -3.24
N ALA A 6 16.71 -10.24 -2.24
CA ALA A 6 15.24 -10.31 -2.18
C ALA A 6 14.58 -8.91 -2.14
N VAL A 7 15.13 -7.99 -1.35
CA VAL A 7 14.63 -6.60 -1.30
C VAL A 7 14.86 -5.90 -2.64
N VAL A 8 16.04 -6.05 -3.26
CA VAL A 8 16.29 -5.51 -4.63
C VAL A 8 15.28 -6.07 -5.61
N GLN A 9 14.99 -7.37 -5.56
CA GLN A 9 14.03 -8.01 -6.47
C GLN A 9 12.63 -7.42 -6.32
N VAL A 10 12.15 -7.25 -5.08
CA VAL A 10 10.84 -6.64 -4.81
C VAL A 10 10.80 -5.17 -5.23
N GLU A 11 11.82 -4.39 -4.90
CA GLU A 11 11.91 -2.99 -5.33
C GLU A 11 11.90 -2.89 -6.85
N SER A 12 12.66 -3.72 -7.57
CA SER A 12 12.71 -3.75 -9.03
C SER A 12 11.34 -4.09 -9.63
N TYR A 13 10.66 -5.11 -9.08
CA TYR A 13 9.30 -5.47 -9.51
C TYR A 13 8.31 -4.32 -9.29
N LEU A 14 8.28 -3.76 -8.08
CA LEU A 14 7.36 -2.66 -7.75
C LEU A 14 7.64 -1.43 -8.61
N ASN A 15 8.91 -1.08 -8.84
CA ASN A 15 9.32 0.06 -9.66
C ASN A 15 8.97 -0.08 -11.15
N SER A 16 8.78 -1.30 -11.64
CA SER A 16 8.30 -1.55 -13.01
C SER A 16 6.83 -1.15 -13.22
N ILE A 17 6.05 -1.07 -12.13
CA ILE A 17 4.65 -0.68 -12.16
C ILE A 17 4.57 0.86 -12.01
N LYS A 18 4.04 1.57 -12.99
CA LYS A 18 3.77 3.02 -12.86
C LYS A 18 2.29 3.29 -12.61
N THR A 19 1.45 2.46 -13.20
CA THR A 19 0.00 2.50 -13.08
C THR A 19 -0.54 1.10 -12.81
N LEU A 20 -1.54 0.97 -11.95
CA LEU A 20 -2.23 -0.28 -11.67
C LEU A 20 -3.73 -0.01 -11.53
N SER A 21 -4.54 -0.93 -12.01
CA SER A 21 -5.95 -1.07 -11.65
C SER A 21 -6.19 -2.55 -11.34
N ALA A 22 -6.69 -2.85 -10.14
CA ALA A 22 -6.90 -4.22 -9.69
C ALA A 22 -8.06 -4.31 -8.70
N GLN A 23 -8.66 -5.49 -8.56
CA GLN A 23 -9.51 -5.79 -7.40
C GLN A 23 -8.61 -6.04 -6.19
N PHE A 24 -9.05 -5.62 -5.00
CA PHE A 24 -8.39 -5.93 -3.74
C PHE A 24 -9.32 -6.63 -2.78
N LEU A 25 -8.71 -7.37 -1.84
CA LEU A 25 -9.35 -7.89 -0.64
C LEU A 25 -8.54 -7.36 0.54
N GLN A 26 -9.24 -6.80 1.53
CA GLN A 26 -8.66 -6.38 2.79
C GLN A 26 -9.25 -7.24 3.90
N VAL A 27 -8.36 -7.70 4.77
CA VAL A 27 -8.72 -8.37 6.03
C VAL A 27 -8.30 -7.43 7.14
N ASP A 28 -9.23 -7.02 7.99
CA ASP A 28 -8.93 -6.17 9.14
C ASP A 28 -8.40 -6.97 10.34
N SER A 29 -8.14 -6.28 11.46
CA SER A 29 -7.65 -6.90 12.70
C SER A 29 -8.66 -7.86 13.35
N GLU A 30 -9.93 -7.73 13.04
CA GLU A 30 -11.02 -8.59 13.55
C GLU A 30 -11.29 -9.77 12.59
N GLY A 31 -10.66 -9.78 11.42
CA GLY A 31 -10.83 -10.80 10.39
C GLY A 31 -11.98 -10.51 9.41
N ASN A 32 -12.61 -9.33 9.48
CA ASN A 32 -13.63 -8.96 8.51
C ASN A 32 -12.97 -8.75 7.14
N VAL A 33 -13.62 -9.30 6.12
CA VAL A 33 -13.15 -9.21 4.73
C VAL A 33 -13.96 -8.14 4.00
N THR A 34 -13.26 -7.19 3.41
CA THR A 34 -13.83 -6.19 2.50
C THR A 34 -13.14 -6.27 1.15
N ASN A 35 -13.86 -5.92 0.09
CA ASN A 35 -13.34 -5.90 -1.28
C ASN A 35 -13.55 -4.54 -1.92
N GLY A 36 -12.87 -4.33 -3.02
CA GLY A 36 -13.02 -3.12 -3.81
C GLY A 36 -12.06 -3.07 -4.98
N ARG A 37 -11.88 -1.86 -5.49
CA ARG A 37 -10.94 -1.56 -6.56
C ARG A 37 -9.82 -0.64 -6.11
N LEU A 38 -8.60 -1.05 -6.43
CA LEU A 38 -7.37 -0.32 -6.23
C LEU A 38 -6.97 0.33 -7.54
N TYR A 39 -6.69 1.63 -7.49
CA TYR A 39 -5.99 2.36 -8.54
C TYR A 39 -4.69 2.94 -8.00
N LEU A 40 -3.61 2.78 -8.76
CA LEU A 40 -2.30 3.33 -8.44
C LEU A 40 -1.82 4.18 -9.62
N ARG A 41 -1.26 5.35 -9.33
CA ARG A 41 -0.51 6.13 -10.31
C ARG A 41 0.66 6.84 -9.64
N ARG A 42 1.84 6.24 -9.73
CA ARG A 42 3.05 6.82 -9.15
C ARG A 42 3.43 8.15 -9.83
N PRO A 43 4.11 9.06 -9.11
CA PRO A 43 4.35 9.01 -7.66
C PRO A 43 3.12 9.45 -6.85
N GLY A 44 3.02 8.94 -5.63
CA GLY A 44 2.20 9.51 -4.54
C GLY A 44 0.69 9.34 -4.63
N ARG A 45 0.14 8.82 -5.75
CA ARG A 45 -1.31 8.66 -5.90
C ARG A 45 -1.74 7.21 -5.85
N ILE A 46 -2.72 6.97 -5.01
CA ILE A 46 -3.42 5.70 -4.87
C ILE A 46 -4.87 5.97 -4.49
N ARG A 47 -5.78 5.08 -4.89
CA ARG A 47 -7.19 5.16 -4.55
C ARG A 47 -7.68 3.75 -4.24
N PHE A 48 -8.22 3.56 -3.04
CA PHE A 48 -9.00 2.39 -2.67
C PHE A 48 -10.46 2.79 -2.65
N GLU A 49 -11.22 2.20 -3.55
CA GLU A 49 -12.67 2.34 -3.61
C GLU A 49 -13.27 1.03 -3.15
N TYR A 50 -13.86 1.04 -1.96
CA TYR A 50 -14.50 -0.15 -1.41
C TYR A 50 -15.84 -0.38 -2.11
N ASP A 51 -16.18 -1.65 -2.30
CA ASP A 51 -17.48 -2.06 -2.82
C ASP A 51 -18.54 -1.96 -1.70
N ASP A 52 -19.80 -1.84 -2.08
CA ASP A 52 -20.92 -1.82 -1.14
C ASP A 52 -20.92 -3.09 -0.26
N PRO A 53 -21.26 -3.00 1.04
CA PRO A 53 -21.88 -1.85 1.70
C PRO A 53 -20.90 -0.88 2.37
N SER A 54 -19.58 -0.97 2.13
CA SER A 54 -18.62 -0.10 2.80
C SER A 54 -18.67 1.32 2.21
N PRO A 55 -18.91 2.37 3.01
CA PRO A 55 -18.96 3.75 2.52
C PRO A 55 -17.57 4.38 2.37
N LEU A 56 -16.50 3.61 2.64
CA LEU A 56 -15.15 4.13 2.76
C LEU A 56 -14.51 4.41 1.39
N LEU A 57 -13.88 5.57 1.28
CA LEU A 57 -12.99 5.92 0.18
C LEU A 57 -11.65 6.36 0.74
N ILE A 58 -10.57 5.71 0.30
CA ILE A 58 -9.21 6.12 0.66
C ILE A 58 -8.52 6.67 -0.58
N VAL A 59 -7.93 7.86 -0.49
CA VAL A 59 -7.21 8.51 -1.60
C VAL A 59 -5.90 9.07 -1.08
N ALA A 60 -4.80 8.80 -1.77
CA ALA A 60 -3.60 9.62 -1.66
C ALA A 60 -3.46 10.56 -2.86
N ASP A 61 -3.18 11.83 -2.59
CA ASP A 61 -3.06 12.89 -3.61
C ASP A 61 -1.61 13.27 -3.94
N GLY A 62 -0.65 12.64 -3.26
CA GLY A 62 0.77 12.93 -3.34
C GLY A 62 1.35 13.51 -2.05
N PHE A 63 0.52 14.05 -1.17
CA PHE A 63 0.95 14.59 0.13
C PHE A 63 0.12 14.04 1.28
N TRP A 64 -1.19 13.95 1.12
CA TRP A 64 -2.12 13.46 2.13
C TRP A 64 -2.61 12.06 1.78
N LEU A 65 -2.76 11.22 2.79
CA LEU A 65 -3.66 10.08 2.79
C LEU A 65 -5.00 10.52 3.38
N ILE A 66 -6.05 10.44 2.59
CA ILE A 66 -7.38 10.96 2.89
C ILE A 66 -8.32 9.78 3.04
N PHE A 67 -8.97 9.69 4.20
CA PHE A 67 -10.06 8.75 4.46
C PHE A 67 -11.36 9.55 4.41
N HIS A 68 -12.28 9.13 3.55
CA HIS A 68 -13.60 9.73 3.41
C HIS A 68 -14.66 8.67 3.69
N ASP A 69 -15.33 8.82 4.82
CA ASP A 69 -16.54 8.07 5.12
C ASP A 69 -17.73 8.83 4.51
N ARG A 70 -18.29 8.26 3.44
CA ARG A 70 -19.37 8.90 2.67
C ARG A 70 -20.71 8.87 3.40
N GLU A 71 -20.90 7.93 4.32
CA GLU A 71 -22.15 7.78 5.07
C GLU A 71 -22.20 8.82 6.19
N LEU A 72 -21.10 8.98 6.92
CA LEU A 72 -20.99 9.96 8.01
C LEU A 72 -20.57 11.36 7.54
N GLY A 73 -20.15 11.50 6.28
CA GLY A 73 -19.60 12.74 5.72
C GLY A 73 -18.28 13.17 6.38
N GLN A 74 -17.56 12.24 6.99
CA GLN A 74 -16.33 12.50 7.74
C GLN A 74 -15.11 12.39 6.83
N VAL A 75 -14.16 13.31 7.00
CA VAL A 75 -12.89 13.32 6.27
C VAL A 75 -11.72 13.44 7.23
N SER A 76 -10.89 12.40 7.27
CA SER A 76 -9.64 12.36 8.03
C SER A 76 -8.45 12.44 7.09
N ARG A 77 -7.37 13.12 7.51
CA ARG A 77 -6.16 13.31 6.71
C ARG A 77 -4.93 12.98 7.54
N TYR A 78 -4.03 12.22 6.95
CA TYR A 78 -2.73 11.86 7.51
C TYR A 78 -1.64 12.20 6.50
N PRO A 79 -0.48 12.72 6.92
CA PRO A 79 0.62 12.91 5.99
C PRO A 79 1.02 11.56 5.38
N LEU A 80 1.00 11.45 4.06
CA LEU A 80 1.26 10.18 3.36
C LEU A 80 2.64 9.62 3.70
N TYR A 81 3.62 10.50 3.91
CA TYR A 81 5.00 10.12 4.23
C TYR A 81 5.16 9.48 5.61
N GLU A 82 4.18 9.62 6.51
CA GLU A 82 4.14 8.99 7.85
C GLU A 82 3.38 7.66 7.84
N THR A 83 3.10 7.11 6.65
CA THR A 83 2.36 5.85 6.52
C THR A 83 3.20 4.82 5.76
N PRO A 84 3.12 3.51 6.11
CA PRO A 84 3.75 2.46 5.32
C PRO A 84 3.31 2.46 3.84
N LEU A 85 2.08 2.92 3.57
CA LEU A 85 1.53 3.08 2.23
C LEU A 85 2.35 4.07 1.38
N GLY A 86 2.96 5.08 2.00
CA GLY A 86 3.81 6.06 1.34
C GLY A 86 4.94 5.39 0.55
N VAL A 87 5.55 4.33 1.09
CA VAL A 87 6.64 3.62 0.42
C VAL A 87 6.16 2.92 -0.85
N LEU A 88 4.94 2.41 -0.87
CA LEU A 88 4.38 1.73 -2.04
C LEU A 88 4.11 2.69 -3.20
N VAL A 89 3.92 3.98 -2.93
CA VAL A 89 3.61 5.00 -3.95
C VAL A 89 4.79 5.89 -4.29
N ASP A 90 5.94 5.72 -3.64
CA ASP A 90 7.18 6.42 -3.97
C ASP A 90 7.68 6.10 -5.39
N GLU A 91 8.46 7.04 -5.94
CA GLU A 91 9.17 6.85 -7.20
C GLU A 91 10.62 7.37 -7.07
N PRO A 92 11.63 6.48 -6.99
CA PRO A 92 11.50 5.02 -6.92
C PRO A 92 10.99 4.52 -5.56
N VAL A 93 10.30 3.38 -5.56
CA VAL A 93 10.03 2.59 -4.34
C VAL A 93 11.36 2.17 -3.74
N ASN A 94 11.55 2.47 -2.46
CA ASN A 94 12.77 2.14 -1.72
C ASN A 94 12.41 1.66 -0.30
N LEU A 95 12.49 0.35 -0.09
CA LEU A 95 12.16 -0.33 1.16
C LEU A 95 13.29 -0.23 2.20
N ARG A 96 14.40 0.45 1.88
CA ARG A 96 15.56 0.62 2.78
C ARG A 96 15.67 2.02 3.40
N LYS A 97 14.81 2.96 3.02
CA LYS A 97 14.89 4.37 3.45
C LYS A 97 13.81 4.82 4.42
N LYS A 98 12.58 4.33 4.23
CA LYS A 98 11.39 4.83 4.96
C LYS A 98 10.73 3.80 5.86
N VAL A 99 11.17 2.55 5.77
CA VAL A 99 10.68 1.44 6.58
C VAL A 99 11.87 0.58 6.97
N GLU A 100 11.74 -0.14 8.07
CA GLU A 100 12.68 -1.17 8.50
C GLU A 100 12.20 -2.54 8.00
N VAL A 101 13.07 -3.24 7.26
CA VAL A 101 12.81 -4.63 6.84
C VAL A 101 13.17 -5.55 8.00
N VAL A 102 12.17 -6.07 8.70
CA VAL A 102 12.36 -6.90 9.91
C VAL A 102 12.45 -8.39 9.60
N ARG A 103 11.85 -8.85 8.49
CA ARG A 103 11.87 -10.26 8.11
C ARG A 103 11.73 -10.44 6.61
N VAL A 104 12.53 -11.35 6.06
CA VAL A 104 12.40 -11.85 4.70
C VAL A 104 12.25 -13.37 4.78
N GLU A 105 11.17 -13.90 4.21
CA GLU A 105 10.90 -15.34 4.11
C GLU A 105 10.70 -15.70 2.65
N GLN A 106 11.42 -16.71 2.16
CA GLN A 106 11.27 -17.24 0.81
C GLN A 106 10.97 -18.74 0.87
N GLY A 107 9.86 -19.14 0.28
CA GLY A 107 9.45 -20.56 0.25
C GLY A 107 8.18 -20.77 -0.54
N LEU A 108 8.02 -21.97 -1.12
CA LEU A 108 6.82 -22.37 -1.88
C LEU A 108 6.44 -21.38 -3.01
N GLY A 109 7.43 -20.75 -3.65
CA GLY A 109 7.20 -19.77 -4.71
C GLY A 109 6.72 -18.39 -4.22
N VAL A 110 6.70 -18.17 -2.90
CA VAL A 110 6.31 -16.90 -2.28
C VAL A 110 7.55 -16.24 -1.68
N LEU A 111 7.69 -14.94 -1.93
CA LEU A 111 8.61 -14.07 -1.22
C LEU A 111 7.79 -13.14 -0.33
N ARG A 112 8.03 -13.21 0.98
CA ARG A 112 7.37 -12.36 1.98
C ARG A 112 8.40 -11.43 2.61
N ILE A 113 8.12 -10.13 2.56
CA ILE A 113 8.88 -9.11 3.26
C ILE A 113 7.97 -8.46 4.30
N MET A 114 8.40 -8.47 5.55
CA MET A 114 7.74 -7.77 6.65
C MET A 114 8.49 -6.47 6.90
N VAL A 115 7.74 -5.37 6.96
CA VAL A 115 8.27 -4.03 7.19
C VAL A 115 7.53 -3.35 8.33
N VAL A 116 8.21 -2.47 9.05
CA VAL A 116 7.66 -1.59 10.09
C VAL A 116 8.10 -0.14 9.82
N ASP A 117 7.35 0.84 10.31
CA ASP A 117 7.67 2.28 10.20
C ASP A 117 8.60 2.79 11.32
#